data_AF-A0A377JVG1-F1
#
_entry.id   AF-A0A377JVG1-F1
#
_cell.length_a   1.000
_cell.length_b   1.000
_cell.length_c   1.000
_cell.angle_alpha   90.00
_cell.angle_beta   90.00
_cell.angle_gamma   90.00
#
_symmetry.space_group_name_H-M   'P 1'
#
loop_
_entity.id
_entity.type
_entity.pdbx_description
1 polymer ?
#
loop_
_entity_poly.entity_id
_entity_poly.type
_entity_poly.pdbx_seq_one_letter_code
_entity_poly.pdbx_strand_id
1 'polypeptide(L)'
;MTPSLFTLFGKSINDFFSAKILTLTLFPALFGIMLWGSVLYIFGNEIYTYLSQMLLGFMPDWLNTQGTAQSILNSIIHFSLSFALYTLFGIFFLIAILLTNMLFSIFYTPFIVEYVRVKSYPHLPKAEFGSLLECILVFIKNFLLFAFLALISLLLYLVPFIGSLLGSFALFIVWYLFFKNTTFYDVGSSSMEESKFQYINQTRFFTNHAYALSAYLLNYVPFFNFFLMPLQILLITHYFFTRLDEMQSIKNSR
;
A
#
# COMPACT_ATOMS: atom_id res chain seq x y z
N MET A 1 -23.36 19.34 -11.53
CA MET A 1 -21.98 19.87 -11.58
C MET A 1 -21.07 18.81 -11.00
N THR A 2 -20.03 18.38 -11.73
CA THR A 2 -19.03 17.43 -11.22
C THR A 2 -18.29 18.10 -10.05
N PRO A 3 -18.37 17.60 -8.81
CA PRO A 3 -17.59 18.15 -7.70
C PRO A 3 -16.10 18.13 -8.05
N SER A 4 -15.40 19.20 -7.73
CA SER A 4 -13.96 19.29 -8.00
C SER A 4 -13.20 18.31 -7.10
N LEU A 5 -12.01 17.88 -7.54
CA LEU A 5 -11.18 16.95 -6.79
C LEU A 5 -10.93 17.42 -5.34
N PHE A 6 -10.71 18.72 -5.15
CA PHE A 6 -10.56 19.33 -3.83
C PHE A 6 -11.78 19.15 -2.92
N THR A 7 -13.00 19.28 -3.47
CA THR A 7 -14.22 19.10 -2.66
C THR A 7 -14.39 17.65 -2.21
N LEU A 8 -14.09 16.68 -3.08
CA LEU A 8 -14.14 15.26 -2.72
C LEU A 8 -13.03 14.89 -1.74
N PHE A 9 -11.85 15.50 -1.89
CA PHE A 9 -10.75 15.34 -0.95
C PHE A 9 -11.11 15.85 0.46
N GLY A 10 -11.71 17.04 0.55
CA GLY A 10 -12.18 17.61 1.82
C GLY A 10 -13.25 16.74 2.50
N LYS A 11 -14.21 16.20 1.73
CA LYS A 11 -15.19 15.23 2.25
C LYS A 11 -14.51 13.97 2.78
N SER A 12 -13.55 13.43 2.03
CA SER A 12 -12.82 12.22 2.40
C SER A 12 -12.02 12.40 3.69
N ILE A 13 -11.37 13.56 3.88
CA ILE A 13 -10.68 13.88 5.14
C ILE A 13 -11.66 13.95 6.31
N ASN A 14 -12.81 14.61 6.14
CA ASN A 14 -13.82 14.70 7.20
C ASN A 14 -14.37 13.31 7.58
N ASP A 15 -14.60 12.46 6.58
CA ASP A 15 -15.02 11.07 6.80
C ASP A 15 -13.93 10.23 7.47
N PHE A 16 -12.66 10.45 7.12
CA PHE A 16 -11.53 9.76 7.70
C PHE A 16 -11.42 9.98 9.21
N PHE A 17 -11.65 11.20 9.69
CA PHE A 17 -11.66 11.52 11.12
C PHE A 17 -12.92 11.07 11.87
N SER A 18 -13.86 10.40 11.21
CA SER A 18 -14.99 9.80 11.91
C SER A 18 -14.57 8.60 12.75
N ALA A 19 -15.14 8.45 13.96
CA ALA A 19 -14.79 7.37 14.88
C ALA A 19 -14.93 5.96 14.26
N LYS A 20 -15.92 5.77 13.37
CA LYS A 20 -16.12 4.50 12.65
C LYS A 20 -14.97 4.18 11.70
N ILE A 21 -14.47 5.16 10.95
CA ILE A 21 -13.36 4.94 10.01
C ILE A 21 -12.02 4.86 10.74
N LEU A 22 -11.84 5.66 11.80
CA LEU A 22 -10.61 5.65 12.58
C LEU A 22 -10.40 4.29 13.27
N THR A 23 -11.46 3.68 13.81
CA THR A 23 -11.39 2.33 14.40
C THR A 23 -11.05 1.26 13.36
N LEU A 24 -11.64 1.33 12.17
CA LEU A 24 -11.30 0.45 11.03
C LEU A 24 -9.85 0.62 10.57
N THR A 25 -9.28 1.81 10.70
CA THR A 25 -7.89 2.10 10.33
C THR A 25 -6.90 1.60 11.38
N LEU A 26 -7.22 1.77 12.66
CA LEU A 26 -6.35 1.37 13.76
C LEU A 26 -6.25 -0.15 13.92
N PHE A 27 -7.31 -0.88 13.60
CA PHE A 27 -7.36 -2.32 13.82
C PHE A 27 -6.27 -3.10 13.03
N PRO A 28 -6.13 -2.96 11.70
CA PRO A 28 -5.07 -3.62 10.95
C PRO A 28 -3.66 -3.20 11.37
N ALA A 29 -3.48 -1.93 11.72
CA ALA A 29 -2.18 -1.40 12.15
C ALA A 29 -1.73 -2.02 13.48
N LEU A 30 -2.63 -2.05 14.48
CA LEU A 30 -2.36 -2.68 15.77
C LEU A 30 -2.15 -4.18 15.63
N PHE A 31 -2.96 -4.84 14.80
CA PHE A 31 -2.78 -6.26 14.50
C PHE A 31 -1.42 -6.54 13.86
N GLY A 32 -1.00 -5.75 12.87
CA GLY A 32 0.31 -5.87 12.24
C GLY A 32 1.46 -5.68 13.22
N ILE A 33 1.38 -4.67 14.09
CA ILE A 33 2.38 -4.43 15.15
C ILE A 33 2.45 -5.61 16.12
N MET A 34 1.31 -6.11 16.57
CA MET A 34 1.25 -7.24 17.49
C MET A 34 1.79 -8.52 16.85
N LEU A 35 1.38 -8.81 15.62
CA LEU A 35 1.80 -10.00 14.87
C LEU A 35 3.31 -9.99 14.63
N TRP A 36 3.82 -8.98 13.92
CA TRP A 36 5.23 -8.92 13.56
C TRP A 36 6.13 -8.62 14.76
N GLY A 37 5.63 -7.88 15.75
CA GLY A 37 6.33 -7.65 17.01
C GLY A 37 6.52 -8.94 17.78
N SER A 38 5.49 -9.80 17.82
CA SER A 38 5.59 -11.13 18.43
C SER A 38 6.56 -12.04 17.66
N VAL A 39 6.52 -12.04 16.32
CA VAL A 39 7.46 -12.82 15.50
C VAL A 39 8.90 -12.39 15.76
N LEU A 40 9.20 -11.09 15.74
CA LEU A 40 10.55 -10.59 16.00
C LEU A 40 10.98 -10.77 17.46
N TYR A 41 10.04 -10.73 18.41
CA TYR A 41 10.36 -11.00 19.81
C TYR A 41 10.75 -12.46 20.05
N ILE A 42 10.05 -13.41 19.43
CA ILE A 42 10.29 -14.84 19.59
C ILE A 42 11.52 -15.29 18.79
N PHE A 43 11.58 -14.93 17.51
CA PHE A 43 12.59 -15.44 16.57
C PHE A 43 13.75 -14.48 16.30
N GLY A 44 13.64 -13.21 16.72
CA GLY A 44 14.60 -12.18 16.34
C GLY A 44 16.03 -12.47 16.81
N ASN A 45 16.20 -13.07 18.00
CA ASN A 45 17.51 -13.44 18.50
C ASN A 45 18.17 -14.55 17.66
N GLU A 46 17.39 -15.56 17.26
CA GLU A 46 17.87 -16.65 16.41
C GLU A 46 18.25 -16.14 15.02
N ILE A 47 17.39 -15.31 14.42
CA ILE A 47 17.63 -14.70 13.11
C ILE A 47 18.86 -13.79 13.18
N TYR A 48 18.98 -12.94 14.21
CA TYR A 48 20.13 -12.07 14.39
C TYR A 48 21.42 -12.87 14.53
N THR A 49 21.42 -13.93 15.34
CA THR A 49 22.60 -14.78 15.55
C THR A 49 23.02 -15.46 14.25
N TYR A 50 22.06 -16.03 13.51
CA TYR A 50 22.34 -16.67 12.22
C TYR A 50 22.90 -15.68 11.18
N LEU A 51 22.24 -14.53 11.01
CA LEU A 51 22.67 -13.51 10.04
C LEU A 51 24.03 -12.89 10.42
N SER A 52 24.26 -12.63 11.70
CA SER A 52 25.53 -12.08 12.16
C SER A 52 26.67 -13.07 11.96
N GLN A 53 26.48 -14.35 12.27
CA GLN A 53 27.49 -15.39 12.00
C GLN A 53 27.75 -15.54 10.50
N MET A 54 26.71 -15.54 9.67
CA MET A 54 26.85 -15.64 8.22
C MET A 54 27.66 -14.47 7.66
N LEU A 55 27.33 -13.23 8.06
CA LEU A 55 28.03 -12.02 7.61
C LEU A 55 29.46 -11.94 8.13
N LEU A 56 29.70 -12.33 9.39
CA LEU A 56 31.05 -12.40 9.94
C LEU A 56 31.90 -13.49 9.27
N GLY A 57 31.29 -14.58 8.81
CA GLY A 57 31.96 -15.63 8.03
C GLY A 57 32.47 -15.17 6.65
N PHE A 58 31.95 -14.07 6.11
CA PHE A 58 32.50 -13.44 4.90
C PHE A 58 33.67 -12.50 5.19
N MET A 59 34.00 -12.24 6.47
CA MET A 59 35.11 -11.36 6.82
C MET A 59 36.46 -12.09 6.71
N PRO A 60 37.51 -11.45 6.18
CA PRO A 60 38.86 -12.01 6.15
C PRO A 60 39.42 -12.35 7.53
N ASP A 61 40.11 -13.49 7.65
CA ASP A 61 40.67 -13.98 8.92
C ASP A 61 41.63 -13.00 9.61
N TRP A 62 42.32 -12.13 8.86
CA TRP A 62 43.26 -11.15 9.41
C TRP A 62 42.59 -10.07 10.28
N LEU A 63 41.27 -9.90 10.17
CA LEU A 63 40.48 -9.03 11.06
C LEU A 63 40.22 -9.67 12.43
N ASN A 64 40.36 -10.99 12.55
CA ASN A 64 40.14 -11.76 13.79
C ASN A 64 41.44 -12.02 14.59
N THR A 65 42.60 -11.67 14.03
CA THR A 65 43.91 -11.83 14.69
C THR A 65 44.19 -10.74 15.72
N GLN A 66 44.70 -11.13 16.90
CA GLN A 66 44.77 -10.26 18.07
C GLN A 66 45.90 -9.21 18.01
N GLY A 67 45.49 -7.94 18.04
CA GLY A 67 46.33 -6.75 18.28
C GLY A 67 45.47 -5.60 18.81
N THR A 68 46.03 -4.66 19.57
CA THR A 68 45.26 -3.57 20.22
C THR A 68 44.57 -2.64 19.22
N ALA A 69 45.24 -2.26 18.12
CA ALA A 69 44.62 -1.50 17.02
C ALA A 69 43.54 -2.33 16.28
N GLN A 70 43.76 -3.63 16.15
CA GLN A 70 42.79 -4.59 15.59
C GLN A 70 41.56 -4.75 16.50
N SER A 71 41.68 -4.61 17.82
CA SER A 71 40.56 -4.71 18.76
C SER A 71 39.54 -3.56 18.61
N ILE A 72 40.03 -2.35 18.31
CA ILE A 72 39.19 -1.18 18.03
C ILE A 72 38.48 -1.37 16.68
N LEU A 73 39.22 -1.79 15.65
CA LEU A 73 38.64 -2.08 14.33
C LEU A 73 37.58 -3.20 14.39
N ASN A 74 37.86 -4.28 15.12
CA ASN A 74 36.89 -5.36 15.32
C ASN A 74 35.62 -4.86 16.03
N SER A 75 35.77 -4.03 17.06
CA SER A 75 34.63 -3.44 17.77
C SER A 75 33.77 -2.55 16.86
N ILE A 76 34.42 -1.73 16.01
CA ILE A 76 33.73 -0.88 15.03
C ILE A 76 32.96 -1.72 14.01
N ILE A 77 33.55 -2.81 13.53
CA ILE A 77 32.91 -3.74 12.58
C ILE A 77 31.69 -4.39 13.21
N HIS A 78 31.83 -4.96 14.40
CA HIS A 78 30.70 -5.57 15.12
C HIS A 78 29.58 -4.57 15.40
N PHE A 79 29.92 -3.33 15.78
CA PHE A 79 28.95 -2.26 15.96
C PHE A 79 28.23 -1.92 14.64
N SER A 80 28.98 -1.74 13.55
CA SER A 80 28.44 -1.40 12.24
C SER A 80 27.53 -2.50 11.69
N LEU A 81 27.92 -3.76 11.87
CA LEU A 81 27.15 -4.93 11.49
C LEU A 81 25.87 -5.05 12.31
N SER A 82 25.96 -4.87 13.63
CA SER A 82 24.80 -4.85 14.52
C SER A 82 23.84 -3.74 14.11
N PHE A 83 24.35 -2.53 13.89
CA PHE A 83 23.56 -1.37 13.44
C PHE A 83 22.86 -1.63 12.10
N ALA A 84 23.57 -2.18 11.12
CA ALA A 84 23.00 -2.53 9.82
C ALA A 84 21.90 -3.59 9.94
N LEU A 85 22.12 -4.65 10.74
CA LEU A 85 21.13 -5.68 10.98
C LEU A 85 19.89 -5.14 11.69
N TYR A 86 20.04 -4.36 12.77
CA TYR A 86 18.91 -3.74 13.45
C TYR A 86 18.14 -2.77 12.55
N THR A 87 18.84 -2.03 11.69
CA THR A 87 18.21 -1.18 10.67
C THR A 87 17.40 -2.01 9.68
N LEU A 88 17.95 -3.13 9.21
CA LEU A 88 17.26 -4.06 8.31
C LEU A 88 16.02 -4.67 8.97
N PHE A 89 16.11 -5.08 10.24
CA PHE A 89 14.97 -5.56 11.02
C PHE A 89 13.88 -4.49 11.15
N GLY A 90 14.26 -3.24 11.42
CA GLY A 90 13.33 -2.11 11.47
C GLY A 90 12.62 -1.89 10.13
N ILE A 91 13.36 -1.88 9.02
CA ILE A 91 12.80 -1.74 7.68
C ILE A 91 11.86 -2.92 7.36
N PHE A 92 12.29 -4.15 7.64
CA PHE A 92 11.47 -5.35 7.46
C PHE A 92 10.17 -5.25 8.25
N PHE A 93 10.25 -4.87 9.53
CA PHE A 93 9.08 -4.70 10.40
C PHE A 93 8.09 -3.69 9.83
N LEU A 94 8.56 -2.53 9.37
CA LEU A 94 7.69 -1.52 8.76
C LEU A 94 7.03 -2.02 7.47
N ILE A 95 7.80 -2.65 6.57
CA ILE A 95 7.28 -3.22 5.32
C ILE A 95 6.24 -4.30 5.63
N ALA A 96 6.51 -5.16 6.61
CA ALA A 96 5.64 -6.26 6.97
C ALA A 96 4.28 -5.76 7.53
N ILE A 97 4.31 -4.71 8.37
CA ILE A 97 3.07 -4.03 8.83
C ILE A 97 2.30 -3.44 7.66
N LEU A 98 2.98 -2.74 6.74
CA LEU A 98 2.33 -2.13 5.56
C LEU A 98 1.68 -3.20 4.68
N LEU A 99 2.37 -4.31 4.44
CA LEU A 99 1.83 -5.45 3.68
C LEU A 99 0.62 -6.07 4.38
N THR A 100 0.67 -6.24 5.70
CA THR A 100 -0.49 -6.71 6.47
C THR A 100 -1.66 -5.75 6.32
N ASN A 101 -1.45 -4.44 6.50
CA ASN A 101 -2.52 -3.44 6.32
C ASN A 101 -3.12 -3.49 4.90
N MET A 102 -2.27 -3.63 3.88
CA MET A 102 -2.66 -3.77 2.48
C MET A 102 -3.49 -5.04 2.20
N LEU A 103 -3.23 -6.13 2.90
CA LEU A 103 -4.07 -7.33 2.82
C LEU A 103 -5.41 -7.12 3.53
N PHE A 104 -5.38 -6.44 4.68
CA PHE A 104 -6.59 -6.16 5.46
C PHE A 104 -7.55 -5.18 4.75
N SER A 105 -7.10 -4.33 3.82
CA SER A 105 -8.03 -3.46 3.07
C SER A 105 -9.06 -4.19 2.28
N ILE A 106 -8.76 -5.39 1.77
CA ILE A 106 -9.75 -6.18 1.04
C ILE A 106 -10.97 -6.43 1.93
N PHE A 107 -10.76 -6.63 3.23
CA PHE A 107 -11.82 -6.87 4.20
C PHE A 107 -12.52 -5.60 4.66
N TYR A 108 -11.79 -4.49 4.85
CA TYR A 108 -12.42 -3.27 5.36
C TYR A 108 -13.00 -2.34 4.28
N THR A 109 -12.58 -2.49 3.03
CA THR A 109 -13.08 -1.68 1.91
C THR A 109 -14.61 -1.74 1.78
N PRO A 110 -15.28 -2.91 1.81
CA PRO A 110 -16.74 -2.96 1.77
C PRO A 110 -17.42 -2.16 2.89
N PHE A 111 -16.85 -2.16 4.10
CA PHE A 111 -17.38 -1.38 5.23
C PHE A 111 -17.22 0.13 5.03
N ILE A 112 -16.08 0.57 4.48
CA ILE A 112 -15.86 1.98 4.15
C ILE A 112 -16.82 2.42 3.05
N VAL A 113 -16.99 1.61 2.02
CA VAL A 113 -17.90 1.90 0.90
C VAL A 113 -19.35 2.02 1.38
N GLU A 114 -19.80 1.08 2.22
CA GLU A 114 -21.13 1.12 2.82
C GLU A 114 -21.32 2.37 3.71
N TYR A 115 -20.31 2.72 4.51
CA TYR A 115 -20.34 3.94 5.33
C TYR A 115 -20.52 5.20 4.48
N VAL A 116 -19.76 5.36 3.39
CA VAL A 116 -19.88 6.53 2.50
C VAL A 116 -21.24 6.54 1.80
N ARG A 117 -21.75 5.38 1.36
CA ARG A 117 -23.05 5.28 0.70
C ARG A 117 -24.16 5.78 1.63
N VAL A 118 -24.27 5.19 2.82
CA VAL A 118 -25.33 5.55 3.78
C VAL A 118 -25.23 7.01 4.21
N LYS A 119 -24.02 7.55 4.38
CA LYS A 119 -23.81 8.91 4.87
C LYS A 119 -24.02 9.98 3.79
N SER A 120 -23.46 9.79 2.60
CA SER A 120 -23.34 10.84 1.58
C SER A 120 -24.19 10.59 0.32
N TYR A 121 -24.56 9.34 0.06
CA TYR A 121 -25.30 8.93 -1.15
C TYR A 121 -26.41 7.90 -0.85
N PRO A 122 -27.32 8.18 0.12
CA PRO A 122 -28.30 7.20 0.59
C PRO A 122 -29.33 6.79 -0.48
N HIS A 123 -29.47 7.57 -1.54
CA HIS A 123 -30.36 7.31 -2.67
C HIS A 123 -29.80 6.31 -3.69
N LEU A 124 -28.49 6.04 -3.66
CA LEU A 124 -27.90 5.04 -4.54
C LEU A 124 -28.22 3.63 -4.02
N PRO A 125 -28.66 2.70 -4.90
CA PRO A 125 -28.94 1.34 -4.48
C PRO A 125 -27.66 0.62 -4.03
N LYS A 126 -27.80 -0.30 -3.08
CA LYS A 126 -26.73 -1.25 -2.76
C LYS A 126 -26.46 -2.12 -3.98
N ALA A 127 -25.24 -2.09 -4.47
CA ALA A 127 -24.77 -2.93 -5.55
C ALA A 127 -23.32 -3.34 -5.27
N GLU A 128 -23.02 -4.60 -5.56
CA GLU A 128 -21.69 -5.18 -5.44
C GLU A 128 -21.52 -6.21 -6.57
N PHE A 129 -20.28 -6.42 -7.02
CA PHE A 129 -19.91 -7.50 -7.92
C PHE A 129 -18.62 -8.15 -7.43
N GLY A 130 -18.51 -9.45 -7.65
CA GLY A 130 -17.35 -10.24 -7.22
C GLY A 130 -17.41 -10.64 -5.76
N SER A 131 -17.02 -11.88 -5.50
CA SER A 131 -16.89 -12.41 -4.14
C SER A 131 -15.58 -11.94 -3.47
N LEU A 132 -15.49 -12.03 -2.14
CA LEU A 132 -14.22 -11.79 -1.41
C LEU A 132 -13.06 -12.63 -1.97
N LEU A 133 -13.37 -13.86 -2.40
CA LEU A 133 -12.40 -14.76 -3.03
C LEU A 133 -11.90 -14.19 -4.36
N GLU A 134 -12.79 -13.65 -5.20
CA GLU A 134 -12.40 -12.98 -6.44
C GLU A 134 -11.53 -11.75 -6.19
N CYS A 135 -11.85 -10.92 -5.19
CA CYS A 135 -10.99 -9.79 -4.80
C CYS A 135 -9.60 -10.26 -4.38
N ILE A 136 -9.50 -11.33 -3.59
CA ILE A 136 -8.22 -11.94 -3.20
C ILE A 136 -7.46 -12.47 -4.43
N LEU A 137 -8.13 -13.14 -5.37
CA LEU A 137 -7.49 -13.64 -6.60
C LEU A 137 -6.99 -12.50 -7.48
N VAL A 138 -7.77 -11.43 -7.64
CA VAL A 138 -7.36 -10.24 -8.40
C VAL A 138 -6.19 -9.55 -7.72
N PHE A 139 -6.20 -9.43 -6.39
CA PHE A 139 -5.08 -8.94 -5.61
C PHE A 139 -3.82 -9.78 -5.85
N ILE A 140 -3.90 -11.11 -5.72
CA ILE A 140 -2.75 -12.01 -5.94
C ILE A 140 -2.22 -11.89 -7.36
N LYS A 141 -3.10 -11.86 -8.37
CA LYS A 141 -2.72 -11.68 -9.77
C LYS A 141 -1.98 -10.36 -9.98
N ASN A 142 -2.52 -9.26 -9.45
CA ASN A 142 -1.89 -7.94 -9.54
C ASN A 142 -0.56 -7.92 -8.78
N PHE A 143 -0.46 -8.60 -7.64
CA PHE A 143 0.75 -8.68 -6.83
C PHE A 143 1.85 -9.46 -7.53
N LEU A 144 1.52 -10.58 -8.18
CA LEU A 144 2.48 -11.36 -8.99
C LEU A 144 2.98 -10.55 -10.19
N LEU A 145 2.09 -9.83 -10.87
CA LEU A 145 2.47 -8.93 -11.96
C LEU A 145 3.37 -7.80 -11.46
N PHE A 146 3.02 -7.20 -10.32
CA PHE A 146 3.84 -6.21 -9.64
C PHE A 146 5.23 -6.76 -9.31
N ALA A 147 5.32 -7.93 -8.68
CA ALA A 147 6.58 -8.54 -8.29
C ALA A 147 7.47 -8.84 -9.51
N PHE A 148 6.89 -9.35 -10.58
CA PHE A 148 7.58 -9.60 -11.84
C PHE A 148 8.14 -8.30 -12.46
N LEU A 149 7.31 -7.26 -12.57
CA LEU A 149 7.73 -5.97 -13.13
C LEU A 149 8.72 -5.23 -12.23
N ALA A 150 8.59 -5.35 -10.91
CA ALA A 150 9.51 -4.78 -9.94
C ALA A 150 10.88 -5.45 -10.03
N LEU A 151 10.93 -6.78 -10.21
CA LEU A 151 12.17 -7.52 -10.43
C LEU A 151 12.89 -7.07 -11.71
N ILE A 152 12.16 -6.90 -12.81
CA ILE A 152 12.72 -6.35 -14.06
C ILE A 152 13.24 -4.93 -13.83
N SER A 153 12.51 -4.11 -13.08
CA SER A 153 12.92 -2.74 -12.77
C SER A 153 14.19 -2.70 -11.91
N LEU A 154 14.40 -3.67 -11.02
CA LEU A 154 15.64 -3.83 -10.26
C LEU A 154 16.84 -4.14 -11.14
N LEU A 155 16.67 -4.92 -12.22
CA LEU A 155 17.76 -5.18 -13.16
C LEU A 155 18.25 -3.91 -13.87
N LEU A 156 17.39 -2.90 -14.04
CA LEU A 156 17.80 -1.61 -14.61
C LEU A 156 18.81 -0.88 -13.73
N TYR A 157 18.80 -1.08 -12.41
CA TYR A 157 19.78 -0.48 -11.50
C TYR A 157 21.21 -0.97 -11.70
N LEU A 158 21.41 -2.08 -12.44
CA LEU A 158 22.75 -2.57 -12.80
C LEU A 158 23.50 -1.61 -13.73
N VAL A 159 22.79 -0.73 -14.44
CA VAL A 159 23.39 0.29 -15.31
C VAL A 159 23.60 1.60 -14.52
N PRO A 160 24.85 2.09 -14.36
CA PRO A 160 25.13 3.32 -13.63
C PRO A 160 24.41 4.54 -14.21
N PHE A 161 24.00 5.48 -13.34
CA PHE A 161 23.30 6.74 -13.64
C PHE A 161 21.97 6.60 -14.38
N ILE A 162 22.00 6.24 -15.67
CA ILE A 162 20.82 6.12 -16.54
C ILE A 162 19.92 4.99 -16.06
N GLY A 163 20.51 3.85 -15.69
CA GLY A 163 19.77 2.71 -15.17
C GLY A 163 19.13 2.96 -13.81
N SER A 164 19.82 3.70 -12.93
CA SER A 164 19.25 4.12 -11.64
C SER A 164 18.04 5.04 -11.81
N LEU A 165 18.11 6.02 -12.73
CA LEU A 165 16.99 6.92 -13.02
C LEU A 165 15.81 6.16 -13.64
N LEU A 166 16.08 5.35 -14.68
CA LEU A 166 15.06 4.53 -15.36
C LEU A 166 14.44 3.50 -14.42
N GLY A 167 15.24 2.82 -13.60
CA GLY A 167 14.80 1.85 -12.62
C GLY A 167 13.91 2.49 -11.56
N SER A 168 14.27 3.67 -11.06
CA SER A 168 13.46 4.41 -10.09
C SER A 168 12.11 4.83 -10.68
N PHE A 169 12.11 5.34 -11.91
CA PHE A 169 10.89 5.75 -12.60
C PHE A 169 10.00 4.53 -12.95
N ALA A 170 10.61 3.43 -13.38
CA ALA A 170 9.91 2.17 -13.65
C ALA A 170 9.26 1.63 -12.38
N LEU A 171 9.99 1.57 -11.25
CA LEU A 171 9.42 1.17 -9.96
C LEU A 171 8.26 2.06 -9.55
N PHE A 172 8.39 3.37 -9.68
CA PHE A 172 7.30 4.30 -9.38
C PHE A 172 6.04 3.98 -10.19
N ILE A 173 6.18 3.75 -11.51
CA ILE A 173 5.06 3.40 -12.39
C ILE A 173 4.46 2.05 -12.00
N VAL A 174 5.28 1.05 -11.74
CA VAL A 174 4.84 -0.31 -11.39
C VAL A 174 4.05 -0.30 -10.09
N TRP A 175 4.53 0.41 -9.08
CA TRP A 175 3.82 0.65 -7.82
C TRP A 175 2.49 1.38 -8.02
N TYR A 176 2.48 2.43 -8.84
CA TYR A 176 1.26 3.18 -9.16
C TYR A 176 0.22 2.29 -9.85
N LEU A 177 0.62 1.50 -10.85
CA LEU A 177 -0.28 0.59 -11.57
C LEU A 177 -0.87 -0.47 -10.64
N PHE A 178 -0.04 -1.03 -9.76
CA PHE A 178 -0.48 -1.98 -8.76
C PHE A 178 -1.51 -1.36 -7.80
N PHE A 179 -1.22 -0.17 -7.27
CA PHE A 179 -2.13 0.58 -6.41
C PHE A 179 -3.46 0.87 -7.11
N LYS A 180 -3.41 1.43 -8.33
CA LYS A 180 -4.61 1.80 -9.09
C LYS A 180 -5.47 0.55 -9.33
N ASN A 181 -4.89 -0.50 -9.91
CA ASN A 181 -5.65 -1.67 -10.34
C ASN A 181 -6.31 -2.38 -9.15
N THR A 182 -5.58 -2.54 -8.06
CA THR A 182 -6.08 -3.22 -6.85
C THR A 182 -7.15 -2.38 -6.17
N THR A 183 -6.85 -1.12 -5.85
CA THR A 183 -7.78 -0.26 -5.10
C THR A 183 -9.04 0.08 -5.90
N PHE A 184 -8.92 0.31 -7.21
CA PHE A 184 -10.11 0.56 -8.05
C PHE A 184 -10.98 -0.68 -8.15
N TYR A 185 -10.39 -1.87 -8.23
CA TYR A 185 -11.15 -3.10 -8.25
C TYR A 185 -11.85 -3.35 -6.92
N ASP A 186 -11.14 -3.22 -5.78
CA ASP A 186 -11.71 -3.44 -4.44
C ASP A 186 -12.85 -2.46 -4.12
N VAL A 187 -12.67 -1.17 -4.45
CA VAL A 187 -13.72 -0.17 -4.24
C VAL A 187 -14.85 -0.35 -5.25
N GLY A 188 -14.53 -0.62 -6.52
CA GLY A 188 -15.50 -0.79 -7.59
C GLY A 188 -16.43 -1.99 -7.35
N SER A 189 -15.84 -3.15 -7.04
CA SER A 189 -16.53 -4.39 -6.67
C SER A 189 -17.49 -4.18 -5.51
N SER A 190 -17.13 -3.36 -4.53
CA SER A 190 -17.97 -3.07 -3.37
C SER A 190 -19.01 -1.95 -3.58
N SER A 191 -18.92 -1.18 -4.68
CA SER A 191 -19.71 0.06 -4.87
C SER A 191 -20.78 -0.02 -5.95
N MET A 192 -20.64 -0.89 -6.94
CA MET A 192 -21.50 -0.90 -8.13
C MET A 192 -21.65 -2.29 -8.75
N GLU A 193 -22.34 -2.37 -9.90
CA GLU A 193 -22.37 -3.56 -10.76
C GLU A 193 -21.18 -3.58 -11.73
N GLU A 194 -20.76 -4.77 -12.16
CA GLU A 194 -19.58 -4.95 -13.03
C GLU A 194 -19.68 -4.15 -14.33
N SER A 195 -20.87 -4.12 -14.95
CA SER A 195 -21.11 -3.39 -16.21
C SER A 195 -20.84 -1.88 -16.07
N LYS A 196 -21.25 -1.28 -14.95
CA LYS A 196 -21.04 0.14 -14.64
C LYS A 196 -19.57 0.42 -14.34
N PHE A 197 -18.91 -0.49 -13.62
CA PHE A 197 -17.48 -0.39 -13.33
C PHE A 197 -16.65 -0.40 -14.61
N GLN A 198 -16.87 -1.38 -15.50
CA GLN A 198 -16.19 -1.46 -16.78
C GLN A 198 -16.45 -0.21 -17.63
N TYR A 199 -17.68 0.29 -17.68
CA TYR A 199 -18.04 1.50 -18.41
C TYR A 199 -17.30 2.75 -17.89
N ILE A 200 -17.24 2.96 -16.56
CA ILE A 200 -16.48 4.07 -15.96
C ILE A 200 -14.99 3.93 -16.27
N ASN A 201 -14.45 2.71 -16.15
CA ASN A 201 -13.03 2.47 -16.33
C ASN A 201 -12.56 2.74 -17.77
N GLN A 202 -13.39 2.40 -18.76
CA GLN A 202 -13.11 2.60 -20.19
C GLN A 202 -13.37 4.03 -20.67
N THR A 203 -14.47 4.65 -20.24
CA THR A 203 -14.92 5.95 -20.80
C THR A 203 -14.18 7.14 -20.18
N ARG A 204 -13.62 6.99 -18.97
CA ARG A 204 -13.07 8.10 -18.18
C ARG A 204 -11.60 7.92 -17.84
N PHE A 205 -10.80 7.38 -18.77
CA PHE A 205 -9.37 7.09 -18.59
C PHE A 205 -8.60 8.20 -17.85
N PHE A 206 -8.58 9.42 -18.38
CA PHE A 206 -7.84 10.54 -17.79
C PHE A 206 -8.32 10.91 -16.38
N THR A 207 -9.64 10.93 -16.17
CA THR A 207 -10.21 11.26 -14.86
C THR A 207 -9.91 10.17 -13.84
N ASN A 208 -10.04 8.89 -14.20
CA ASN A 208 -9.68 7.75 -13.35
C ASN A 208 -8.22 7.86 -12.91
N HIS A 209 -7.31 8.13 -13.85
CA HIS A 209 -5.90 8.28 -13.56
C HIS A 209 -5.60 9.50 -12.70
N ALA A 210 -6.30 10.64 -12.87
CA ALA A 210 -6.13 11.82 -12.02
C ALA A 210 -6.52 11.57 -10.55
N TYR A 211 -7.66 10.93 -10.31
CA TYR A 211 -8.08 10.56 -8.94
C TYR A 211 -7.19 9.48 -8.33
N ALA A 212 -6.82 8.45 -9.12
CA ALA A 212 -5.88 7.42 -8.67
C ALA A 212 -4.51 8.03 -8.31
N LEU A 213 -3.98 8.94 -9.14
CA LEU A 213 -2.70 9.58 -8.89
C LEU A 213 -2.78 10.48 -7.65
N SER A 214 -3.87 11.23 -7.47
CA SER A 214 -4.05 12.07 -6.29
C SER A 214 -4.12 11.24 -5.00
N ALA A 215 -4.81 10.10 -5.03
CA ALA A 215 -4.83 9.15 -3.92
C ALA A 215 -3.44 8.54 -3.67
N TYR A 216 -2.76 8.11 -4.74
CA TYR A 216 -1.43 7.51 -4.66
C TYR A 216 -0.38 8.46 -4.09
N LEU A 217 -0.45 9.75 -4.44
CA LEU A 217 0.49 10.77 -3.96
C LEU A 217 0.44 10.94 -2.43
N LEU A 218 -0.68 10.58 -1.78
CA LEU A 218 -0.76 10.56 -0.32
C LEU A 218 0.25 9.61 0.31
N ASN A 219 0.63 8.52 -0.37
CA ASN A 219 1.65 7.59 0.15
C ASN A 219 3.01 8.25 0.38
N TYR A 220 3.30 9.37 -0.27
CA TYR A 220 4.57 10.09 -0.09
C TYR A 220 4.58 11.04 1.10
N VAL A 221 3.47 11.16 1.84
CA VAL A 221 3.43 11.90 3.11
C VAL A 221 4.06 11.02 4.21
N PRO A 222 5.24 11.40 4.75
CA PRO A 222 5.92 10.61 5.78
C PRO A 222 5.07 10.48 7.05
N PHE A 223 5.30 9.42 7.84
CA PHE A 223 4.62 9.10 9.12
C PHE A 223 3.13 8.80 9.06
N PHE A 224 2.40 9.36 8.10
CA PHE A 224 0.96 9.15 7.95
C PHE A 224 0.60 7.97 7.05
N ASN A 225 1.53 7.47 6.22
CA ASN A 225 1.29 6.42 5.21
C ASN A 225 0.44 5.24 5.72
N PHE A 226 0.69 4.74 6.94
CA PHE A 226 -0.08 3.66 7.59
C PHE A 226 -1.60 3.92 7.65
N PHE A 227 -1.97 5.19 7.83
CA PHE A 227 -3.34 5.64 8.02
C PHE A 227 -4.00 6.15 6.72
N LEU A 228 -3.22 6.31 5.65
CA LEU A 228 -3.70 6.96 4.43
C LEU A 228 -4.44 5.99 3.50
N MET A 229 -4.29 4.68 3.66
CA MET A 229 -4.99 3.72 2.79
C MET A 229 -6.53 3.80 2.92
N PRO A 230 -7.13 3.91 4.12
CA PRO A 230 -8.55 4.22 4.26
C PRO A 230 -8.95 5.58 3.67
N LEU A 231 -8.10 6.61 3.76
CA LEU A 231 -8.36 7.90 3.12
C LEU A 231 -8.36 7.79 1.59
N GLN A 232 -7.48 6.97 1.01
CA GLN A 232 -7.44 6.68 -0.42
C GLN A 232 -8.71 5.96 -0.87
N ILE A 233 -9.15 4.96 -0.10
CA ILE A 233 -10.41 4.24 -0.35
C ILE A 233 -11.60 5.20 -0.29
N LEU A 234 -11.67 6.08 0.71
CA LEU A 234 -12.72 7.10 0.83
C LEU A 234 -12.76 8.01 -0.40
N LEU A 235 -11.60 8.51 -0.85
CA LEU A 235 -11.51 9.38 -2.02
C LEU A 235 -12.01 8.69 -3.30
N ILE A 236 -11.58 7.45 -3.53
CA ILE A 236 -12.00 6.66 -4.70
C ILE A 236 -13.49 6.30 -4.61
N THR A 237 -14.00 6.03 -3.40
CA THR A 237 -15.42 5.74 -3.15
C THR A 237 -16.30 6.96 -3.48
N HIS A 238 -15.94 8.13 -2.96
CA HIS A 238 -16.62 9.41 -3.28
C HIS A 238 -16.59 9.72 -4.77
N TYR A 239 -15.45 9.45 -5.42
CA TYR A 239 -15.31 9.56 -6.87
C TYR A 239 -16.32 8.66 -7.60
N PHE A 240 -16.35 7.36 -7.28
CA PHE A 240 -17.25 6.40 -7.93
C PHE A 240 -18.73 6.71 -7.69
N PHE A 241 -19.15 7.00 -6.45
CA PHE A 241 -20.55 7.34 -6.17
C PHE A 241 -20.99 8.61 -6.87
N THR A 242 -20.13 9.63 -6.95
CA THR A 242 -20.41 10.83 -7.75
C THR A 242 -20.65 10.48 -9.22
N ARG A 243 -19.87 9.56 -9.80
CA ARG A 243 -20.07 9.13 -11.19
C ARG A 243 -21.37 8.35 -11.37
N LEU A 244 -21.73 7.48 -10.43
CA LEU A 244 -22.99 6.74 -10.48
C LEU A 244 -24.21 7.67 -10.40
N ASP A 245 -24.13 8.69 -9.54
CA ASP A 245 -25.16 9.71 -9.39
C ASP A 245 -25.36 10.52 -10.68
N GLU A 246 -24.26 10.90 -11.34
CA GLU A 246 -24.30 11.52 -12.67
C GLU A 246 -24.97 10.62 -13.71
N MET A 247 -24.68 9.32 -13.72
CA MET A 247 -25.32 8.39 -14.67
C MET A 247 -26.81 8.23 -14.41
N GLN A 248 -27.25 8.17 -13.15
CA GLN A 248 -28.67 8.11 -12.80
C GLN A 248 -29.40 9.39 -13.19
N SER A 249 -28.81 10.56 -12.94
CA SER A 249 -29.43 11.85 -13.32
C SER A 249 -29.62 11.97 -14.85
N ILE A 250 -28.65 11.52 -15.65
CA ILE A 250 -28.78 11.49 -17.11
C ILE A 250 -29.90 10.54 -17.54
N LYS A 251 -29.98 9.35 -16.94
CA LYS A 251 -31.04 8.38 -17.24
C LYS A 251 -32.43 8.91 -16.92
N ASN A 252 -32.60 9.62 -15.80
CA ASN A 252 -33.89 10.18 -15.39
C ASN A 252 -34.31 11.43 -16.21
N SER A 253 -33.37 12.03 -16.95
CA SER A 253 -33.62 13.19 -17.82
C SER A 253 -33.97 12.83 -19.27
N ARG A 254 -33.94 11.53 -19.61
CA ARG A 254 -34.32 10.97 -20.92
C ARG A 254 -35.60 10.16 -20.78
#